data_AF-A0A816ICM6-F1
#
_entry.id   AF-A0A816ICM6-F1
#
_cell.length_a   1.000
_cell.length_b   1.000
_cell.length_c   1.000
_cell.angle_alpha   90.00
_cell.angle_beta   90.00
_cell.angle_gamma   90.00
#
_symmetry.space_group_name_H-M   'P 1'
#
loop_
_entity.id
_entity.type
_entity.pdbx_description
1 polymer ?
#
loop_
_entity_poly.entity_id
_entity_poly.type
_entity_poly.pdbx_seq_one_letter_code
_entity_poly.pdbx_strand_id
1 'polypeptide(L)'
;MATDSLFLLFFLSIITLSQASVNIDCGTSSSSLDANNIKWVGDKDFITSGESATVSSTTVEKSLTTLRCFPTGESNCYNIPVTKGGRVLVRTMFYYGNYDGKASSPTFSVVFEGKHRGTVSISSAFEPYTLELIFAPASGETSVCFVRTSSSSNPFVSSIEVADLADGMYDELGPGEGLFYQQRVAYGTTETIR
;
A
#
# COMPACT_ATOMS: atom_id res chain seq x y z
N MET A 1 21.88 -28.59 -54.56
CA MET A 1 21.95 -27.13 -54.36
C MET A 1 21.08 -26.81 -53.17
N ALA A 2 21.69 -26.14 -52.18
CA ALA A 2 21.32 -26.19 -50.77
C ALA A 2 19.98 -25.50 -50.46
N THR A 3 19.31 -26.08 -49.48
CA THR A 3 18.09 -25.61 -48.82
C THR A 3 18.41 -24.41 -47.93
N ASP A 4 17.86 -23.23 -48.23
CA ASP A 4 17.94 -22.08 -47.35
C ASP A 4 16.96 -22.24 -46.18
N SER A 5 17.54 -22.47 -45.02
CA SER A 5 16.87 -22.65 -43.74
C SER A 5 16.51 -21.27 -43.18
N LEU A 6 15.21 -20.95 -43.14
CA LEU A 6 14.69 -19.74 -42.51
C LEU A 6 14.81 -19.89 -40.98
N PHE A 7 15.91 -19.40 -40.43
CA PHE A 7 16.16 -19.35 -38.99
C PHE A 7 15.18 -18.35 -38.36
N LEU A 8 14.07 -18.85 -37.81
CA LEU A 8 13.14 -18.07 -37.01
C LEU A 8 13.88 -17.64 -35.73
N LEU A 9 14.33 -16.39 -35.67
CA LEU A 9 14.83 -15.77 -34.45
C LEU A 9 13.67 -15.68 -33.47
N PHE A 10 13.59 -16.67 -32.58
CA PHE A 10 12.77 -16.63 -31.38
C PHE A 10 13.34 -15.49 -30.53
N PHE A 11 12.79 -14.28 -30.67
CA PHE A 11 12.94 -13.26 -29.66
C PHE A 11 12.30 -13.83 -28.40
N LEU A 12 13.09 -14.49 -27.55
CA LEU A 12 12.79 -14.55 -26.13
C LEU A 12 12.69 -13.09 -25.73
N SER A 13 11.47 -12.58 -25.66
CA SER A 13 11.18 -11.43 -24.83
C SER A 13 11.71 -11.80 -23.46
N ILE A 14 12.83 -11.19 -23.09
CA ILE A 14 13.24 -11.13 -21.70
C ILE A 14 12.10 -10.34 -21.07
N ILE A 15 11.08 -11.05 -20.57
CA ILE A 15 10.15 -10.47 -19.63
C ILE A 15 11.04 -10.22 -18.43
N THR A 16 11.65 -9.03 -18.38
CA THR A 16 12.15 -8.51 -17.13
C THR A 16 10.96 -8.59 -16.21
N LEU A 17 11.04 -9.44 -15.19
CA LEU A 17 10.05 -9.52 -14.14
C LEU A 17 10.08 -8.12 -13.49
N SER A 18 9.25 -7.20 -13.98
CA SER A 18 9.09 -5.91 -13.34
C SER A 18 8.57 -6.26 -11.98
N GLN A 19 9.39 -6.01 -10.97
CA GLN A 19 9.02 -6.10 -9.57
C GLN A 19 7.59 -5.56 -9.42
N ALA A 20 6.65 -6.38 -8.97
CA ALA A 20 5.25 -6.01 -8.99
C ALA A 20 5.04 -4.95 -7.90
N SER A 21 4.97 -3.70 -8.33
CA SER A 21 4.64 -2.57 -7.46
C SER A 21 3.27 -2.02 -7.83
N VAL A 22 2.43 -1.77 -6.83
CA VAL A 22 1.15 -1.11 -7.01
C VAL A 22 0.99 -0.01 -5.96
N ASN A 23 0.67 1.19 -6.42
CA ASN A 23 0.33 2.31 -5.55
C ASN A 23 -1.16 2.60 -5.74
N ILE A 24 -1.92 2.47 -4.65
CA ILE A 24 -3.37 2.56 -4.63
C ILE A 24 -3.76 3.89 -3.97
N ASP A 25 -4.45 4.72 -4.73
CA ASP A 25 -5.10 5.95 -4.25
C ASP A 25 -6.52 5.59 -3.80
N CYS A 26 -6.74 5.58 -2.49
CA CYS A 26 -7.97 5.08 -1.89
C CYS A 26 -9.08 6.13 -1.97
N GLY A 27 -10.31 5.70 -2.26
CA GLY A 27 -11.47 6.56 -2.41
C GLY A 27 -11.67 7.12 -3.83
N THR A 28 -10.77 6.85 -4.78
CA THR A 28 -10.91 7.24 -6.18
C THR A 28 -10.99 6.04 -7.12
N SER A 29 -11.65 6.22 -8.27
CA SER A 29 -11.65 5.28 -9.40
C SER A 29 -10.65 5.67 -10.50
N SER A 30 -10.06 6.87 -10.40
CA SER A 30 -9.17 7.42 -11.41
C SER A 30 -7.72 7.05 -11.15
N SER A 31 -6.97 6.80 -12.22
CA SER A 31 -5.51 6.70 -12.15
C SER A 31 -4.85 8.06 -12.30
N SER A 32 -3.69 8.26 -11.68
CA SER A 32 -2.89 9.48 -11.89
C SER A 32 -1.40 9.26 -11.73
N LEU A 33 -0.61 10.27 -12.09
CA LEU A 33 0.82 10.34 -11.83
C LEU A 33 1.07 11.42 -10.76
N ASP A 34 2.00 11.16 -9.85
CA ASP A 34 2.48 12.17 -8.93
C ASP A 34 3.69 12.96 -9.49
N ALA A 35 4.23 13.87 -8.68
CA ALA A 35 5.36 14.71 -9.06
C ALA A 35 6.66 13.92 -9.37
N ASN A 36 6.76 12.68 -8.89
CA ASN A 36 7.88 11.78 -9.13
C ASN A 36 7.62 10.80 -10.29
N ASN A 37 6.54 11.00 -11.05
CA ASN A 37 6.05 10.09 -12.09
C ASN A 37 5.67 8.69 -11.59
N ILE A 38 5.33 8.55 -10.30
CA ILE A 38 4.82 7.30 -9.77
C ILE A 38 3.36 7.18 -10.16
N LYS A 39 3.00 6.01 -10.72
CA LYS A 39 1.63 5.70 -11.10
C LYS A 39 0.82 5.26 -9.88
N TRP A 40 -0.30 5.95 -9.69
CA TRP A 40 -1.33 5.64 -8.72
C TRP A 40 -2.59 5.13 -9.44
N VAL A 41 -3.18 4.05 -8.95
CA VAL A 41 -4.43 3.46 -9.45
C VAL A 41 -5.55 3.61 -8.41
N GLY A 42 -6.79 3.71 -8.86
CA GLY A 42 -7.94 3.73 -7.95
C GLY A 42 -8.17 2.38 -7.27
N ASP A 43 -8.92 2.40 -6.16
CA ASP A 43 -9.03 1.23 -5.27
C ASP A 43 -10.12 0.21 -5.65
N LYS A 44 -10.98 0.52 -6.63
CA LYS A 44 -12.19 -0.25 -6.95
C LYS A 44 -11.98 -1.75 -7.19
N ASP A 45 -10.79 -2.14 -7.67
CA ASP A 45 -10.47 -3.52 -8.03
C ASP A 45 -9.87 -4.32 -6.85
N PHE A 46 -9.59 -3.66 -5.73
CA PHE A 46 -8.90 -4.25 -4.57
C PHE A 46 -9.81 -4.38 -3.33
N ILE A 47 -10.92 -3.64 -3.28
CA ILE A 47 -11.83 -3.57 -2.12
C ILE A 47 -13.29 -3.49 -2.59
N THR A 48 -14.20 -4.13 -1.86
CA THR A 48 -15.65 -4.17 -2.20
C THR A 48 -16.54 -3.42 -1.21
N SER A 49 -15.96 -2.90 -0.12
CA SER A 49 -16.69 -2.24 0.97
C SER A 49 -16.18 -0.81 1.22
N GLY A 50 -16.85 -0.10 2.13
CA GLY A 50 -16.49 1.27 2.51
C GLY A 50 -17.00 2.34 1.55
N GLU A 51 -16.77 3.59 1.94
CA GLU A 51 -17.26 4.78 1.27
C GLU A 51 -16.09 5.71 0.94
N SER A 52 -16.11 6.30 -0.24
CA SER A 52 -15.13 7.31 -0.65
C SER A 52 -15.39 8.65 0.02
N ALA A 53 -14.33 9.34 0.41
CA ALA A 53 -14.37 10.74 0.82
C ALA A 53 -13.20 11.52 0.23
N THR A 54 -13.33 12.85 0.25
CA THR A 54 -12.29 13.78 -0.19
C THR A 54 -11.85 14.63 0.98
N VAL A 55 -10.59 15.05 0.94
CA VAL A 55 -9.97 15.94 1.91
C VAL A 55 -9.50 17.17 1.17
N SER A 56 -9.97 18.34 1.61
CA SER A 56 -9.51 19.61 1.07
C SER A 56 -8.16 19.97 1.69
N SER A 57 -7.08 19.69 0.98
CA SER A 57 -5.73 20.07 1.38
C SER A 57 -4.85 20.33 0.16
N THR A 58 -3.99 21.34 0.26
CA THR A 58 -3.02 21.71 -0.78
C THR A 58 -1.57 21.44 -0.35
N THR A 59 -1.37 20.96 0.87
CA THR A 59 -0.04 20.77 1.49
C THR A 59 0.42 19.32 1.50
N VAL A 60 -0.45 18.39 1.11
CA VAL A 60 -0.17 16.95 1.08
C VAL A 60 -0.13 16.42 -0.35
N GLU A 61 0.48 15.24 -0.51
CA GLU A 61 0.48 14.52 -1.78
C GLU A 61 -0.95 14.23 -2.25
N LYS A 62 -1.15 14.17 -3.57
CA LYS A 62 -2.47 13.94 -4.16
C LYS A 62 -3.13 12.65 -3.66
N SER A 63 -2.35 11.58 -3.46
CA SER A 63 -2.81 10.29 -2.91
C SER A 63 -3.30 10.38 -1.46
N LEU A 64 -3.15 11.55 -0.80
CA LEU A 64 -3.67 11.83 0.53
C LEU A 64 -4.91 12.76 0.51
N THR A 65 -5.33 13.21 -0.68
CA THR A 65 -6.51 14.09 -0.84
C THR A 65 -7.82 13.34 -1.04
N THR A 66 -7.74 12.02 -1.18
CA THR A 66 -8.87 11.09 -1.19
C THR A 66 -8.64 10.03 -0.13
N LEU A 67 -9.73 9.43 0.36
CA LEU A 67 -9.67 8.30 1.25
C LEU A 67 -10.88 7.39 1.08
N ARG A 68 -10.71 6.14 1.50
CA ARG A 68 -11.82 5.21 1.73
C ARG A 68 -12.02 5.04 3.24
N CYS A 69 -13.24 5.22 3.71
CA CYS A 69 -13.60 5.02 5.11
C CYS A 69 -14.56 3.83 5.28
N PHE A 70 -14.58 3.27 6.48
CA PHE A 70 -15.30 2.06 6.83
C PHE A 70 -16.26 2.30 8.01
N PRO A 71 -17.41 2.95 7.77
CA PRO A 71 -18.41 3.20 8.81
C PRO A 71 -19.16 1.93 9.23
N THR A 72 -19.08 0.86 8.44
CA THR A 72 -19.70 -0.45 8.73
C THR A 72 -18.69 -1.58 8.57
N GLY A 73 -19.02 -2.74 9.15
CA GLY A 73 -18.14 -3.91 9.17
C GLY A 73 -17.06 -3.84 10.26
N GLU A 74 -16.77 -5.00 10.86
CA GLU A 74 -15.73 -5.11 11.90
C GLU A 74 -14.31 -5.22 11.31
N SER A 75 -14.21 -5.72 10.07
CA SER A 75 -12.96 -5.86 9.32
C SER A 75 -13.23 -5.67 7.84
N ASN A 76 -12.50 -4.76 7.20
CA ASN A 76 -12.62 -4.46 5.77
C ASN A 76 -11.24 -4.61 5.11
N CYS A 77 -11.14 -5.50 4.11
CA CYS A 77 -9.85 -5.99 3.63
C CYS A 77 -9.63 -5.70 2.15
N TYR A 78 -8.50 -5.07 1.84
CA TYR A 78 -7.99 -5.03 0.48
C TYR A 78 -7.33 -6.37 0.17
N ASN A 79 -7.55 -6.87 -1.05
CA ASN A 79 -6.84 -8.02 -1.62
C ASN A 79 -5.94 -7.51 -2.74
N ILE A 80 -4.63 -7.69 -2.60
CA ILE A 80 -3.63 -7.04 -3.45
C ILE A 80 -2.68 -8.12 -4.01
N PRO A 81 -2.53 -8.21 -5.35
CA PRO A 81 -1.58 -9.11 -5.98
C PRO A 81 -0.14 -8.80 -5.56
N VAL A 82 0.64 -9.84 -5.29
CA VAL A 82 2.06 -9.76 -4.88
C VAL A 82 2.86 -10.93 -5.46
N THR A 83 4.19 -10.81 -5.48
CA THR A 83 5.03 -11.94 -5.89
C THR A 83 5.27 -12.89 -4.72
N LYS A 84 4.80 -14.13 -4.85
CA LYS A 84 5.08 -15.19 -3.89
C LYS A 84 6.58 -15.51 -3.83
N GLY A 85 7.11 -15.72 -2.63
CA GLY A 85 8.46 -16.24 -2.42
C GLY A 85 9.54 -15.17 -2.25
N GLY A 86 9.22 -13.91 -2.57
CA GLY A 86 10.07 -12.75 -2.27
C GLY A 86 9.79 -12.13 -0.90
N ARG A 87 10.20 -10.87 -0.74
CA ARG A 87 9.77 -9.99 0.35
C ARG A 87 8.98 -8.83 -0.23
N VAL A 88 7.97 -8.39 0.49
CA VAL A 88 7.17 -7.23 0.08
C VAL A 88 7.19 -6.19 1.19
N LEU A 89 7.24 -4.94 0.78
CA LEU A 89 6.94 -3.79 1.62
C LEU A 89 5.49 -3.38 1.34
N VAL A 90 4.69 -3.31 2.40
CA VAL A 90 3.36 -2.71 2.36
C VAL A 90 3.36 -1.49 3.25
N ARG A 91 3.08 -0.33 2.65
CA ARG A 91 2.94 0.95 3.34
C ARG A 91 1.52 1.43 3.22
N THR A 92 0.89 1.70 4.35
CA THR A 92 -0.43 2.32 4.45
C THR A 92 -0.27 3.74 4.97
N MET A 93 -0.92 4.70 4.32
CA MET A 93 -0.88 6.10 4.72
C MET A 93 -2.28 6.61 5.03
N PHE A 94 -2.35 7.45 6.05
CA PHE A 94 -3.58 7.96 6.62
C PHE A 94 -3.48 9.47 6.75
N TYR A 95 -4.37 10.19 6.09
CA TYR A 95 -4.56 11.61 6.28
C TYR A 95 -6.04 11.87 6.57
N TYR A 96 -6.36 12.18 7.83
CA TYR A 96 -7.75 12.35 8.25
C TYR A 96 -8.36 13.63 7.68
N GLY A 97 -7.63 14.75 7.76
CA GLY A 97 -8.02 16.06 7.21
C GLY A 97 -9.41 16.54 7.62
N ASN A 98 -9.94 16.01 8.73
CA ASN A 98 -11.31 16.26 9.18
C ASN A 98 -12.39 15.99 8.11
N TYR A 99 -12.21 14.95 7.28
CA TYR A 99 -13.09 14.66 6.15
C TYR A 99 -14.58 14.51 6.53
N ASP A 100 -14.88 14.07 7.75
CA ASP A 100 -16.24 13.88 8.26
C ASP A 100 -16.72 14.97 9.24
N GLY A 101 -15.92 16.03 9.44
CA GLY A 101 -16.26 17.18 10.26
C GLY A 101 -16.29 16.94 11.77
N LYS A 102 -15.88 15.77 12.27
CA LYS A 102 -15.95 15.44 13.71
C LYS A 102 -14.79 15.96 14.55
N ALA A 103 -13.73 16.45 13.91
CA ALA A 103 -12.49 16.93 14.53
C ALA A 103 -11.84 15.92 15.50
N SER A 104 -12.11 14.63 15.31
CA SER A 104 -11.66 13.55 16.19
C SER A 104 -11.18 12.38 15.35
N SER A 105 -9.86 12.24 15.23
CA SER A 105 -9.26 11.14 14.49
C SER A 105 -9.52 9.80 15.20
N PRO A 106 -9.94 8.75 14.48
CA PRO A 106 -10.20 7.44 15.07
C PRO A 106 -8.89 6.69 15.38
N THR A 107 -8.94 5.78 16.35
CA THR A 107 -7.88 4.78 16.60
C THR A 107 -8.38 3.41 16.17
N PHE A 108 -7.66 2.70 15.32
CA PHE A 108 -8.07 1.39 14.81
C PHE A 108 -6.86 0.48 14.58
N SER A 109 -7.09 -0.78 14.22
CA SER A 109 -6.02 -1.73 13.88
C SER A 109 -5.91 -1.91 12.37
N VAL A 110 -4.70 -2.17 11.89
CA VAL A 110 -4.43 -2.70 10.55
C VAL A 110 -3.85 -4.10 10.71
N VAL A 111 -4.37 -5.06 9.98
CA VAL A 111 -3.87 -6.45 9.97
C VAL A 111 -3.40 -6.79 8.57
N PHE A 112 -2.11 -7.06 8.44
CA PHE A 112 -1.48 -7.51 7.19
C PHE A 112 -1.45 -9.05 7.16
N GLU A 113 -1.87 -9.61 6.04
CA GLU A 113 -1.90 -11.06 5.79
C GLU A 113 -2.63 -11.86 6.88
N GLY A 114 -3.64 -11.26 7.52
CA GLY A 114 -4.34 -11.87 8.65
C GLY A 114 -3.47 -12.14 9.90
N LYS A 115 -2.21 -11.71 9.91
CA LYS A 115 -1.22 -12.07 10.95
C LYS A 115 -0.62 -10.87 11.67
N HIS A 116 -0.06 -9.93 10.92
CA HIS A 116 0.73 -8.83 11.51
C HIS A 116 -0.20 -7.67 11.84
N ARG A 117 -0.33 -7.33 13.13
CA ARG A 117 -1.22 -6.26 13.59
C ARG A 117 -0.43 -5.01 13.95
N GLY A 118 -0.77 -3.89 13.33
CA GLY A 118 -0.38 -2.56 13.76
C GLY A 118 -1.57 -1.75 14.27
N THR A 119 -1.30 -0.72 15.06
CA THR A 119 -2.31 0.22 15.55
C THR A 119 -2.09 1.57 14.88
N VAL A 120 -3.17 2.15 14.37
CA VAL A 120 -3.20 3.52 13.85
C VAL A 120 -3.79 4.38 14.95
N SER A 121 -3.02 5.34 15.43
CA SER A 121 -3.46 6.33 16.41
C SER A 121 -2.95 7.70 15.96
N ILE A 122 -3.85 8.48 15.37
CA ILE A 122 -3.53 9.76 14.74
C ILE A 122 -3.76 10.87 15.76
N SER A 123 -2.69 11.51 16.21
CA SER A 123 -2.71 12.58 17.22
C SER A 123 -3.29 13.90 16.72
N SER A 124 -3.10 14.20 15.43
CA SER A 124 -3.53 15.45 14.80
C SER A 124 -4.27 15.19 13.51
N ALA A 125 -5.40 15.86 13.32
CA ALA A 125 -6.23 15.69 12.12
C ALA A 125 -5.49 16.05 10.82
N PHE A 126 -4.46 16.88 10.90
CA PHE A 126 -3.75 17.43 9.73
C PHE A 126 -2.31 16.91 9.62
N GLU A 127 -1.97 15.83 10.31
CA GLU A 127 -0.68 15.16 10.20
C GLU A 127 -0.87 13.79 9.50
N PRO A 128 -0.15 13.52 8.40
CA PRO A 128 -0.12 12.19 7.83
C PRO A 128 0.47 11.18 8.82
N TYR A 129 -0.14 10.01 8.91
CA TYR A 129 0.38 8.86 9.65
C TYR A 129 0.73 7.74 8.68
N THR A 130 1.84 7.05 8.92
CA THR A 130 2.31 5.94 8.09
C THR A 130 2.48 4.70 8.93
N LEU A 131 1.98 3.58 8.42
CA LEU A 131 2.26 2.25 8.96
C LEU A 131 2.82 1.39 7.83
N GLU A 132 4.05 0.92 8.01
CA GLU A 132 4.82 0.16 7.03
C GLU A 132 5.24 -1.19 7.63
N LEU A 133 5.11 -2.24 6.84
CA LEU A 133 5.48 -3.61 7.20
C LEU A 133 6.23 -4.26 6.03
N ILE A 134 7.33 -4.94 6.35
CA ILE A 134 8.01 -5.86 5.44
C ILE A 134 7.75 -7.30 5.88
N PHE A 135 7.35 -8.18 4.96
CA PHE A 135 7.10 -9.59 5.25
C PHE A 135 7.27 -10.46 4.00
N ALA A 136 7.22 -11.78 4.18
CA ALA A 136 7.25 -12.76 3.10
C ALA A 136 5.82 -13.27 2.80
N PRO A 137 5.22 -12.95 1.63
CA PRO A 137 3.88 -13.42 1.31
C PRO A 137 3.80 -14.95 1.21
N ALA A 138 2.75 -15.53 1.81
CA ALA A 138 2.44 -16.95 1.70
C ALA A 138 1.87 -17.35 0.33
N SER A 139 1.30 -16.39 -0.39
CA SER A 139 0.60 -16.60 -1.67
C SER A 139 0.91 -15.49 -2.69
N GLY A 140 0.36 -15.59 -3.91
CA GLY A 140 0.46 -14.54 -4.94
C GLY A 140 -0.47 -13.34 -4.70
N GLU A 141 -1.12 -13.30 -3.55
CA GLU A 141 -1.98 -12.22 -3.07
C GLU A 141 -1.74 -12.02 -1.58
N THR A 142 -1.85 -10.77 -1.12
CA THR A 142 -1.83 -10.42 0.30
C THR A 142 -3.07 -9.61 0.66
N SER A 143 -3.42 -9.63 1.95
CA SER A 143 -4.54 -8.86 2.48
C SER A 143 -4.07 -7.73 3.39
N VAL A 144 -4.73 -6.58 3.29
CA VAL A 144 -4.56 -5.45 4.21
C VAL A 144 -5.92 -5.11 4.79
N CYS A 145 -6.15 -5.49 6.04
CA CYS A 145 -7.45 -5.38 6.70
C CYS A 145 -7.47 -4.23 7.72
N PHE A 146 -8.45 -3.35 7.58
CA PHE A 146 -8.74 -2.26 8.50
C PHE A 146 -9.80 -2.73 9.50
N VAL A 147 -9.39 -2.91 10.76
CA VAL A 147 -10.17 -3.56 11.81
C VAL A 147 -10.60 -2.54 12.86
N ARG A 148 -11.91 -2.51 13.11
CA ARG A 148 -12.52 -1.66 14.12
C ARG A 148 -12.09 -2.10 15.53
N THR A 149 -11.85 -1.13 16.40
CA THR A 149 -11.46 -1.33 17.82
C THR A 149 -12.53 -0.86 18.80
N SER A 150 -13.46 -0.01 18.36
CA SER A 150 -14.62 0.45 19.12
C SER A 150 -15.77 0.81 18.17
N SER A 151 -17.01 0.83 18.66
CA SER A 151 -18.18 1.22 17.86
C SER A 151 -18.14 2.66 17.35
N SER A 152 -17.35 3.54 17.98
CA SER A 152 -17.14 4.93 17.55
C SER A 152 -15.95 5.11 16.61
N SER A 153 -15.14 4.08 16.41
CA SER A 153 -14.02 4.12 15.48
C SER A 153 -14.48 3.81 14.06
N ASN A 154 -14.24 4.74 13.14
CA ASN A 154 -14.36 4.54 11.70
C ASN A 154 -12.96 4.38 11.09
N PRO A 155 -12.48 3.14 10.84
CA PRO A 155 -11.24 2.95 10.13
C PRO A 155 -11.29 3.63 8.76
N PHE A 156 -10.15 4.11 8.28
CA PHE A 156 -10.02 4.68 6.95
C PHE A 156 -8.60 4.46 6.44
N VAL A 157 -8.38 4.69 5.15
CA VAL A 157 -7.06 4.68 4.51
C VAL A 157 -7.06 5.66 3.34
N SER A 158 -5.98 6.43 3.21
CA SER A 158 -5.80 7.38 2.10
C SER A 158 -5.05 6.73 0.95
N SER A 159 -4.00 5.98 1.25
CA SER A 159 -3.24 5.27 0.22
C SER A 159 -2.59 3.99 0.72
N ILE A 160 -2.34 3.07 -0.22
CA ILE A 160 -1.63 1.81 0.02
C ILE A 160 -0.57 1.65 -1.07
N GLU A 161 0.70 1.55 -0.67
CA GLU A 161 1.80 1.20 -1.55
C GLU A 161 2.22 -0.24 -1.25
N VAL A 162 2.37 -1.02 -2.32
CA VAL A 162 2.93 -2.36 -2.26
C VAL A 162 4.10 -2.43 -3.22
N ALA A 163 5.26 -2.83 -2.72
CA ALA A 163 6.45 -3.02 -3.51
C ALA A 163 7.07 -4.37 -3.15
N ASP A 164 7.18 -5.25 -4.15
CA ASP A 164 8.12 -6.36 -4.08
C ASP A 164 9.54 -5.79 -3.85
N LEU A 165 10.35 -6.47 -3.04
CA LEU A 165 11.74 -6.10 -2.72
C LEU A 165 12.71 -6.99 -3.49
N ALA A 166 13.91 -6.46 -3.74
CA ALA A 166 14.91 -7.17 -4.54
C ALA A 166 15.37 -8.46 -3.84
N ASP A 167 15.74 -9.46 -4.64
CA ASP A 167 16.28 -10.72 -4.15
C ASP A 167 17.44 -10.47 -3.17
N GLY A 168 17.46 -11.18 -2.05
CA GLY A 168 18.45 -10.99 -1.00
C GLY A 168 18.07 -9.96 0.08
N MET A 169 17.11 -9.07 -0.19
CA MET A 169 16.68 -8.08 0.81
C MET A 169 15.81 -8.75 1.88
N TYR A 170 16.25 -8.65 3.14
CA TYR A 170 15.54 -9.22 4.30
C TYR A 170 15.34 -10.74 4.21
N ASP A 171 16.33 -11.46 3.68
CA ASP A 171 16.33 -12.93 3.57
C ASP A 171 16.29 -13.61 4.95
N GLU A 172 16.77 -12.94 5.99
CA GLU A 172 16.70 -13.41 7.37
C GLU A 172 15.27 -13.50 7.92
N LEU A 173 14.26 -12.88 7.26
CA LEU A 173 12.87 -13.03 7.66
C LEU A 173 12.38 -14.45 7.42
N GLY A 174 12.02 -15.14 8.50
CA GLY A 174 11.46 -16.48 8.46
C GLY A 174 9.99 -16.51 8.00
N PRO A 175 9.43 -17.71 7.75
CA PRO A 175 8.03 -17.87 7.36
C PRO A 175 7.06 -17.24 8.36
N GLY A 176 6.28 -16.28 7.87
CA GLY A 176 5.29 -15.53 8.66
C GLY A 176 5.90 -14.57 9.69
N GLU A 177 7.18 -14.25 9.60
CA GLU A 177 7.74 -13.10 10.31
C GLU A 177 7.47 -11.82 9.53
N GLY A 178 7.48 -10.70 10.24
CA GLY A 178 7.27 -9.38 9.64
C GLY A 178 7.94 -8.29 10.46
N LEU A 179 8.49 -7.29 9.77
CA LEU A 179 9.20 -6.16 10.34
C LEU A 179 8.37 -4.90 10.18
N PHE A 180 7.85 -4.39 11.30
CA PHE A 180 7.24 -3.07 11.31
C PHE A 180 8.33 -2.01 11.22
N TYR A 181 8.11 -1.04 10.34
CA TYR A 181 8.95 0.13 10.22
C TYR A 181 9.06 0.87 11.57
N GLN A 182 10.28 1.26 11.92
CA GLN A 182 10.58 2.09 13.09
C GLN A 182 11.19 3.42 12.65
N GLN A 183 12.28 3.35 11.89
CA GLN A 183 13.01 4.53 11.44
C GLN A 183 13.86 4.20 10.21
N ARG A 184 14.00 5.16 9.29
CA ARG A 184 14.98 5.17 8.20
C ARG A 184 15.74 6.49 8.25
N VAL A 185 17.06 6.42 8.26
CA VAL A 185 17.95 7.59 8.33
C VAL A 185 18.92 7.53 7.16
N ALA A 186 18.92 8.57 6.34
CA ALA A 186 19.89 8.73 5.27
C ALA A 186 21.10 9.50 5.79
N TYR A 187 22.15 8.78 6.20
CA TYR A 187 23.38 9.43 6.62
C TYR A 187 24.10 10.05 5.42
N GLY A 188 24.52 11.31 5.55
CA GLY A 188 25.28 12.02 4.52
C GLY A 188 24.45 12.73 3.45
N THR A 189 23.12 12.75 3.58
CA THR A 189 22.22 13.57 2.75
C THR A 189 21.07 14.13 3.58
N THR A 190 20.51 15.25 3.15
CA THR A 190 19.25 15.80 3.69
C THR A 190 18.04 15.43 2.85
N GLU A 191 18.26 14.72 1.74
CA GLU A 191 17.20 14.28 0.85
C GLU A 191 16.53 13.02 1.37
N THR A 192 15.20 12.99 1.28
CA THR A 192 14.43 11.76 1.51
C THR A 192 14.59 10.86 0.29
N ILE A 193 15.22 9.70 0.49
CA ILE A 193 15.30 8.65 -0.52
C ILE A 193 14.04 7.79 -0.37
N ARG A 194 13.09 7.97 -1.28
CA ARG A 194 11.87 7.16 -1.36
C ARG A 194 12.15 5.84 -2.05
#